data_AF-A0A235H5C2-F1
#
_entry.id   AF-A0A235H5C2-F1
#
_cell.length_a   1.000
_cell.length_b   1.000
_cell.length_c   1.000
_cell.angle_alpha   90.00
_cell.angle_beta   90.00
_cell.angle_gamma   90.00
#
_symmetry.space_group_name_H-M   'P 1'
#
loop_
_entity.id
_entity.type
_entity.pdbx_description
1 polymer ?
#
loop_
_entity_poly.entity_id
_entity_poly.type
_entity_poly.pdbx_seq_one_letter_code
_entity_poly.pdbx_strand_id
1 'polypeptide(L)' 'MPDSKELTGQLPVPKWLKNEKGRIGIESKLALARRGIPSPDFAEALVLTYAPEPIEEFVMPSVTPVFGGRGAGLLS' A
#
# COMPACT_ATOMS: atom_id res chain seq x y z
N MET A 1 17.48 1.48 18.42
CA MET A 1 16.78 1.94 17.19
C MET A 1 17.78 2.72 16.36
N PRO A 2 17.69 2.74 15.02
CA PRO A 2 18.53 3.61 14.22
C PRO A 2 18.33 5.07 14.66
N ASP A 3 19.39 5.89 14.64
CA ASP A 3 19.39 7.29 15.10
C ASP A 3 18.60 8.24 14.17
N SER A 4 17.57 7.74 13.48
CA SER A 4 16.68 8.54 12.65
C SER A 4 15.60 9.19 13.51
N LYS A 5 15.62 10.52 13.51
CA LYS A 5 14.60 11.35 14.16
C LYS A 5 13.25 11.21 13.44
N GLU A 6 13.29 11.05 12.13
CA GLU A 6 12.13 10.86 11.26
C GLU A 6 11.41 9.56 11.63
N LEU A 7 12.14 8.45 11.72
CA LEU A 7 11.56 7.16 12.10
C LEU A 7 10.96 7.20 13.51
N THR A 8 11.71 7.76 14.47
CA THR A 8 11.24 7.91 15.86
C THR A 8 9.96 8.74 15.94
N GLY A 9 9.87 9.80 15.14
CA GLY A 9 8.69 10.65 15.08
C GLY A 9 7.50 10.01 14.37
N GLN A 10 7.74 9.14 13.38
CA GLN A 10 6.69 8.55 12.55
C GLN A 10 6.09 7.26 13.12
N LEU A 11 6.87 6.43 13.82
CA LEU A 11 6.40 5.15 14.39
C LEU A 11 5.16 5.25 15.31
N PRO A 12 5.05 6.22 16.23
CA PRO A 12 3.90 6.28 17.14
C PRO A 12 2.65 6.93 16.52
N VAL A 13 2.73 7.41 15.28
CA VAL A 13 1.69 8.26 14.67
C VAL A 13 0.44 7.49 14.23
N PRO A 14 0.56 6.33 13.52
CA PRO A 14 -0.58 5.54 13.12
C PRO A 14 -1.25 4.90 14.33
N LYS A 15 -2.57 5.08 14.44
CA LYS A 15 -3.37 4.39 15.46
C LYS A 15 -3.86 3.05 14.95
N TRP A 16 -4.06 2.12 15.88
CA TRP A 16 -4.72 0.87 15.59
C TRP A 16 -6.22 0.98 15.91
N LEU A 17 -7.01 0.20 15.19
CA LEU A 17 -8.45 0.06 15.40
C LEU A 17 -8.83 -1.42 15.34
N LYS A 18 -9.86 -1.80 16.09
CA LYS A 18 -10.47 -3.12 16.00
C LYS A 18 -11.67 -3.04 15.08
N ASN A 19 -11.72 -3.88 14.05
CA ASN A 19 -12.90 -3.97 13.20
C ASN A 19 -14.02 -4.82 13.84
N GLU A 20 -15.21 -4.81 13.25
CA GLU A 20 -16.38 -5.57 13.73
C GLU A 20 -16.11 -7.08 13.79
N LYS A 21 -15.21 -7.59 12.94
CA LYS A 21 -14.77 -8.99 12.92
C LYS A 21 -13.67 -9.29 13.95
N GLY A 22 -13.36 -8.33 14.82
CA GLY A 22 -12.39 -8.46 15.89
C GLY A 22 -10.91 -8.40 15.47
N ARG A 23 -10.61 -8.08 14.21
CA ARG A 23 -9.25 -7.99 13.69
C ARG A 23 -8.66 -6.60 13.95
N ILE A 24 -7.35 -6.54 14.14
CA ILE A 24 -6.60 -5.30 14.27
C ILE A 24 -6.29 -4.76 12.87
N GLY A 25 -6.63 -3.49 12.65
CA GLY A 25 -6.20 -2.72 11.49
C GLY A 25 -5.40 -1.50 11.93
N ILE A 26 -4.51 -1.03 11.07
CA ILE A 26 -3.81 0.24 11.24
C ILE A 26 -4.56 1.30 10.42
N GLU A 27 -4.55 2.54 10.90
CA GLU A 27 -5.08 3.69 10.15
C GLU A 27 -4.54 3.73 8.72
N SER A 28 -5.42 4.02 7.76
CA SER A 28 -5.03 4.20 6.36
C SER A 28 -4.38 5.56 6.12
N LYS A 29 -3.61 5.69 5.03
CA LYS A 29 -3.03 6.98 4.59
C LYS A 29 -4.06 8.09 4.48
N LEU A 30 -5.26 7.77 3.97
CA LEU A 30 -6.36 8.73 3.86
C LEU A 30 -6.87 9.19 5.24
N ALA A 31 -6.92 8.29 6.23
CA ALA A 31 -7.31 8.63 7.59
C ALA A 31 -6.26 9.53 8.27
N LEU A 32 -4.96 9.27 8.04
CA LEU A 32 -3.87 10.13 8.51
C LEU A 32 -3.95 11.53 7.87
N ALA A 33 -4.14 11.61 6.55
CA ALA A 33 -4.27 12.88 5.83
C ALA A 33 -5.45 13.72 6.36
N ARG A 34 -6.59 13.08 6.68
CA ARG A 34 -7.75 13.77 7.30
C ARG A 34 -7.43 14.36 8.67
N ARG A 35 -6.43 13.83 9.39
CA ARG A 35 -5.92 14.36 10.67
C ARG A 35 -4.83 15.42 10.48
N GLY A 36 -4.51 15.80 9.24
CA GLY A 36 -3.41 16.73 8.92
C GLY A 36 -2.02 16.08 9.05
N ILE A 37 -1.94 14.75 9.06
CA ILE A 37 -0.71 14.01 9.24
C ILE A 37 -0.23 13.52 7.86
N PRO A 38 1.00 13.84 7.45
CA PRO A 38 1.55 13.36 6.18
C PRO A 38 1.79 11.84 6.22
N SER A 39 2.00 11.25 5.05
CA SER A 39 2.35 9.83 4.93
C SER A 39 3.62 9.50 5.75
N PRO A 40 3.61 8.48 6.62
CA PRO A 40 4.75 8.13 7.47
C PRO A 40 5.73 7.22 6.73
N ASP A 41 6.33 7.73 5.66
CA ASP A 41 7.07 6.91 4.67
C ASP A 41 8.27 6.16 5.27
N PHE A 42 8.99 6.73 6.25
CA PHE A 42 10.12 6.05 6.91
C PHE A 42 9.64 4.88 7.78
N ALA A 43 8.52 5.06 8.49
CA ALA A 43 7.93 3.97 9.28
C ALA A 43 7.40 2.87 8.36
N GLU A 44 6.77 3.22 7.23
CA GLU A 44 6.30 2.24 6.26
C GLU A 44 7.44 1.46 5.61
N ALA A 45 8.53 2.14 5.24
CA ALA A 45 9.72 1.48 4.71
C ALA A 45 10.26 0.42 5.69
N LEU A 46 10.32 0.73 6.99
CA LEU A 46 10.70 -0.24 8.01
C LEU A 46 9.71 -1.39 8.11
N VAL A 47 8.39 -1.12 8.09
CA VAL A 47 7.38 -2.18 8.13
C VAL A 47 7.54 -3.16 6.97
N LEU A 48 7.85 -2.67 5.78
CA LEU A 48 8.05 -3.50 4.59
C LEU A 48 9.27 -4.43 4.70
N THR A 49 10.28 -4.11 5.51
CA THR A 49 11.40 -5.03 5.73
C THR A 49 11.01 -6.25 6.56
N TYR A 50 9.83 -6.25 7.20
CA TYR A 50 9.27 -7.40 7.90
C TYR A 50 8.26 -8.18 7.05
N ALA A 51 8.06 -7.78 5.79
CA ALA A 51 7.29 -8.60 4.87
C ALA A 51 8.00 -9.95 4.67
N PRO A 52 7.26 -11.07 4.64
CA PRO A 52 7.85 -12.35 4.28
C PRO A 52 8.44 -12.28 2.87
N GLU A 53 9.45 -13.11 2.60
CA GLU A 53 10.09 -13.21 1.29
C GLU A 53 9.07 -13.28 0.15
N PRO A 54 9.33 -12.63 -0.99
CA PRO A 54 8.40 -12.63 -2.11
C PRO A 54 8.13 -14.06 -2.55
N ILE A 55 6.86 -14.36 -2.79
CA ILE A 55 6.44 -15.64 -3.36
C ILE A 55 7.05 -15.72 -4.76
N GLU A 56 8.02 -16.62 -4.98
CA GLU A 56 8.71 -16.77 -6.27
C GLU A 56 7.75 -17.16 -7.41
N GLU A 57 6.59 -17.73 -7.10
CA GLU A 57 5.51 -18.02 -8.05
C GLU A 57 4.57 -16.82 -8.31
N PHE A 58 5.09 -15.60 -8.34
CA PHE A 58 4.34 -14.50 -8.95
C PHE A 58 4.33 -14.67 -10.47
N VAL A 59 3.52 -15.61 -10.95
CA VAL A 59 3.15 -15.69 -12.36
C VAL A 59 2.33 -14.44 -12.64
N MET A 60 2.95 -13.44 -13.28
CA MET A 60 2.18 -12.32 -13.81
C MET A 60 1.10 -12.92 -14.72
N PRO A 61 -0.20 -12.76 -14.42
CA PRO A 61 -1.20 -13.12 -15.40
C PRO A 61 -0.88 -12.26 -16.62
N SER A 62 -0.66 -12.91 -17.76
CA SER A 62 -0.42 -12.21 -19.01
C SER A 62 -1.59 -11.26 -19.23
N VAL A 63 -1.39 -9.98 -18.94
CA VAL A 63 -2.42 -8.98 -19.13
C VAL A 63 -2.46 -8.75 -20.63
N THR A 64 -3.40 -9.40 -21.33
CA THR A 64 -3.69 -9.05 -22.72
C THR A 64 -4.25 -7.63 -22.68
N PRO A 65 -3.56 -6.61 -23.23
CA PRO A 65 -4.11 -5.27 -23.25
C PRO A 65 -5.33 -5.29 -24.16
N VAL A 66 -6.52 -5.15 -23.58
CA VAL A 66 -7.74 -4.88 -24.36
C VAL A 66 -7.65 -3.42 -24.79
N PHE A 67 -6.95 -3.16 -25.89
CA PHE A 67 -7.12 -1.92 -26.61
C PHE A 67 -8.52 -1.94 -27.21
N GLY A 68 -9.46 -1.30 -26.50
CA GLY A 68 -10.83 -1.11 -26.95
C GLY A 68 -10.88 -0.21 -28.19
N GLY A 69 -10.60 -0.78 -29.36
CA GLY A 69 -10.81 -0.15 -30.66
C GLY A 69 -12.29 -0.16 -31.00
N ARG A 70 -12.99 0.92 -30.69
CA ARG A 70 -14.26 1.24 -31.36
C ARG A 70 -13.95 1.56 -32.83
N GLY A 71 -14.40 0.69 -33.72
CA GLY A 71 -14.76 1.04 -35.10
C GLY A 71 -13.61 1.07 -36.11
N ALA A 72 -13.44 -0.04 -36.81
CA ALA A 72 -13.09 -0.03 -38.24
C ALA A 72 -13.76 -1.24 -38.88
N GLY A 73 -15.00 -1.03 -39.35
CA GLY A 73 -15.49 -1.83 -40.46
C GLY A 73 -14.72 -1.45 -41.74
N LEU A 74 -14.94 -2.24 -42.80
CA LEU A 74 -14.33 -2.19 -44.14
C LEU A 74 -12.91 -2.81 -44.17
N LEU A 75 -12.55 -3.75 -45.05
CA LEU A 75 -13.13 -4.33 -46.26
C LEU A 75 -12.42 -5.68 -46.54
N SER A 76 -13.18 -6.59 -47.17
CA SER A 76 -12.80 -7.72 -48.04
C SER A 76 -11.74 -8.72 -47.59
#